data_AF-A0A972TNX8-F1
#
_entry.id   AF-A0A972TNX8-F1
#
_cell.length_a   1.000
_cell.length_b   1.000
_cell.length_c   1.000
_cell.angle_alpha   90.00
_cell.angle_beta   90.00
_cell.angle_gamma   90.00
#
_symmetry.space_group_name_H-M   'P 1'
#
loop_
_entity.id
_entity.type
_entity.pdbx_description
1 polymer ?
#
loop_
_entity_poly.entity_id
_entity_poly.type
_entity_poly.pdbx_seq_one_letter_code
_entity_poly.pdbx_strand_id
1 'polypeptide(L)'
;MRKRNKIYIVFLLISIISLFMTNGCSSDNEEPLSEEEYITETYYLLSDSNYATSEFWGAMGYATQQAGEGGISASYNTIETAADAFNTELQRLKKEWDKINPPTNQFQNHKCRSEVFDIQIKYAKKMRKAAASEDLDLMEASPSTEDVLEKMDECT
;
A
#
# COMPACT_ATOMS: atom_id res chain seq x y z
N MET A 1 26.17 -12.17 -24.48
CA MET A 1 25.36 -10.93 -24.38
C MET A 1 23.87 -11.31 -24.38
N ARG A 2 23.22 -11.41 -23.20
CA ARG A 2 21.85 -11.97 -23.06
C ARG A 2 21.03 -11.24 -21.98
N LYS A 3 21.18 -9.91 -21.86
CA LYS A 3 20.51 -9.11 -20.81
C LYS A 3 19.60 -7.97 -21.31
N ARG A 4 19.45 -7.76 -22.63
CA ARG A 4 18.64 -6.65 -23.17
C ARG A 4 17.20 -7.01 -23.60
N ASN A 5 16.81 -8.29 -23.57
CA ASN A 5 15.47 -8.73 -24.00
C ASN A 5 14.37 -8.68 -22.93
N LYS A 6 14.69 -8.42 -21.66
CA LYS A 6 13.67 -8.41 -20.59
C LYS A 6 12.95 -7.06 -20.46
N ILE A 7 13.56 -5.96 -20.87
CA ILE A 7 12.97 -4.62 -20.73
C ILE A 7 11.84 -4.42 -21.74
N TYR A 8 11.96 -4.98 -22.95
CA TYR A 8 10.91 -4.88 -23.98
C TYR A 8 9.65 -5.69 -23.64
N ILE A 9 9.76 -6.80 -22.91
CA ILE A 9 8.60 -7.60 -22.49
C ILE A 9 7.81 -6.88 -21.37
N VAL A 10 8.51 -6.16 -20.48
CA VAL A 10 7.87 -5.35 -19.43
C VAL A 10 7.13 -4.14 -20.05
N PHE A 11 7.72 -3.49 -21.07
CA PHE A 11 7.04 -2.42 -21.80
C PHE A 11 5.84 -2.92 -22.63
N LEU A 12 5.90 -4.14 -23.18
CA LEU A 12 4.79 -4.72 -23.94
C LEU A 12 3.60 -5.09 -23.04
N LEU A 13 3.85 -5.50 -21.80
CA LEU A 13 2.80 -5.80 -20.80
C LEU A 13 2.08 -4.54 -20.32
N ILE A 14 2.79 -3.41 -20.21
CA ILE A 14 2.20 -2.11 -19.84
C ILE A 14 1.25 -1.58 -20.93
N SER A 15 1.46 -1.93 -22.21
CA SER A 15 0.59 -1.51 -23.32
C SER A 15 -0.65 -2.39 -23.55
N ILE A 16 -0.66 -3.64 -23.07
CA ILE A 16 -1.78 -4.57 -23.29
C ILE A 16 -2.93 -4.34 -22.28
N ILE A 17 -2.65 -3.71 -21.14
CA ILE A 17 -3.66 -3.37 -20.12
C ILE A 17 -4.60 -2.24 -20.61
N SER A 18 -4.25 -1.51 -21.68
CA SER A 18 -5.05 -0.40 -22.22
C SER A 18 -6.20 -0.80 -23.16
N LEU A 19 -6.58 -2.09 -23.30
CA LEU A 19 -7.44 -2.51 -24.43
C LEU A 19 -8.64 -3.42 -24.15
N PHE A 20 -9.06 -3.64 -22.90
CA PHE A 20 -10.30 -4.40 -22.65
C PHE A 20 -11.47 -3.52 -22.20
N MET A 21 -12.33 -3.27 -23.20
CA MET A 21 -13.58 -2.54 -23.19
C MET A 21 -14.76 -3.25 -22.50
N THR A 22 -15.64 -2.40 -21.95
CA THR A 22 -17.12 -2.44 -22.02
C THR A 22 -17.98 -3.36 -21.13
N ASN A 23 -19.03 -2.70 -20.61
CA ASN A 23 -20.36 -3.14 -20.20
C ASN A 23 -20.60 -3.57 -18.75
N GLY A 24 -21.50 -2.82 -18.09
CA GLY A 24 -22.30 -3.28 -16.95
C GLY A 24 -22.82 -2.12 -16.11
N CYS A 25 -24.12 -1.83 -16.18
CA CYS A 25 -24.79 -0.73 -15.48
C CYS A 25 -24.95 -0.92 -13.95
N SER A 26 -24.94 0.18 -13.18
CA SER A 26 -26.15 0.75 -12.49
C SER A 26 -25.88 1.34 -11.09
N SER A 27 -26.26 2.63 -10.96
CA SER A 27 -26.95 3.37 -9.85
C SER A 27 -26.60 3.05 -8.38
N ASP A 28 -26.14 3.99 -7.53
CA ASP A 28 -26.83 5.22 -7.13
C ASP A 28 -25.87 6.38 -6.71
N ASN A 29 -26.19 7.59 -7.20
CA ASN A 29 -26.00 8.91 -6.55
C ASN A 29 -24.63 9.60 -6.40
N GLU A 30 -23.73 9.42 -7.35
CA GLU A 30 -22.81 10.43 -7.88
C GLU A 30 -22.43 9.94 -9.29
N GLU A 31 -22.29 10.83 -10.29
CA GLU A 31 -21.78 10.36 -11.58
C GLU A 31 -20.38 9.75 -11.35
N PRO A 32 -20.11 8.52 -11.84
CA PRO A 32 -18.78 7.95 -11.72
C PRO A 32 -17.79 8.88 -12.41
N LEU A 33 -16.59 8.99 -11.84
CA LEU A 33 -15.52 9.76 -12.46
C LEU A 33 -15.28 9.27 -13.89
N SER A 34 -14.87 10.19 -14.77
CA SER A 34 -14.29 9.77 -16.04
C SER A 34 -13.07 8.88 -15.79
N GLU A 35 -12.71 8.03 -16.75
CA GLU A 35 -11.54 7.16 -16.60
C GLU A 35 -10.25 7.95 -16.33
N GLU A 36 -10.10 9.12 -16.97
CA GLU A 36 -8.94 9.99 -16.79
C GLU A 36 -8.90 10.61 -15.38
N GLU A 37 -10.03 11.08 -14.87
CA GLU A 37 -10.14 11.61 -13.50
C GLU A 37 -9.86 10.52 -12.47
N TYR A 38 -10.46 9.33 -12.65
CA TYR A 38 -10.22 8.18 -11.76
C TYR A 38 -8.74 7.79 -11.73
N ILE A 39 -8.10 7.66 -12.90
CA ILE A 39 -6.66 7.32 -12.99
C ILE A 39 -5.83 8.40 -12.30
N THR A 40 -6.16 9.67 -12.51
CA THR A 40 -5.41 10.79 -11.92
C THR A 40 -5.54 10.82 -10.40
N GLU A 41 -6.76 10.75 -9.87
CA GLU A 41 -7.01 10.77 -8.42
C GLU A 41 -6.38 9.56 -7.73
N THR A 42 -6.57 8.36 -8.29
CA THR A 42 -5.98 7.14 -7.72
C THR A 42 -4.47 7.12 -7.82
N TYR A 43 -3.86 7.68 -8.87
CA TYR A 43 -2.41 7.77 -9.01
C TYR A 43 -1.78 8.56 -7.86
N TYR A 44 -2.34 9.71 -7.48
CA TYR A 44 -1.82 10.51 -6.38
C TYR A 44 -1.94 9.79 -5.04
N LEU A 45 -3.10 9.20 -4.73
CA LEU A 45 -3.29 8.45 -3.49
C LEU A 45 -2.37 7.24 -3.37
N LEU A 46 -2.15 6.52 -4.47
CA LEU A 46 -1.24 5.38 -4.51
C LEU A 46 0.22 5.83 -4.39
N SER A 47 0.59 6.96 -5.00
CA SER A 47 1.90 7.57 -4.83
C SER A 47 2.16 7.95 -3.37
N ASP A 48 1.19 8.58 -2.71
CA ASP A 48 1.30 8.95 -1.28
C ASP A 48 1.39 7.72 -0.37
N SER A 49 0.59 6.68 -0.65
CA SER A 49 0.68 5.40 0.06
C SER A 49 2.07 4.77 -0.08
N ASN A 50 2.65 4.78 -1.28
CA ASN A 50 4.00 4.28 -1.52
C ASN A 50 5.06 5.11 -0.78
N TYR A 51 4.90 6.42 -0.75
CA TYR A 51 5.79 7.32 -0.02
C TYR A 51 5.75 7.04 1.49
N ALA A 52 4.55 7.00 2.09
CA ALA A 52 4.37 6.70 3.51
C ALA A 52 4.95 5.32 3.88
N THR A 53 4.78 4.34 3.00
CA THR A 53 5.39 3.00 3.14
C THR A 53 6.91 3.09 3.12
N SER A 54 7.49 3.85 2.20
CA SER A 54 8.95 4.04 2.12
C SER A 54 9.53 4.72 3.35
N GLU A 55 8.87 5.75 3.88
CA GLU A 55 9.30 6.43 5.10
C GLU A 55 9.29 5.47 6.30
N PHE A 56 8.22 4.68 6.44
CA PHE A 56 8.12 3.68 7.49
C PHE A 56 9.27 2.66 7.42
N TRP A 57 9.55 2.11 6.24
CA TRP A 57 10.66 1.17 6.06
C TRP A 57 12.04 1.80 6.27
N GLY A 58 12.19 3.08 5.91
CA GLY A 58 13.40 3.85 6.23
C GLY A 58 13.64 3.95 7.74
N ALA A 59 12.59 4.25 8.52
CA ALA A 59 12.67 4.30 9.97
C ALA A 59 12.97 2.92 10.59
N MET A 60 12.37 1.85 10.06
CA MET A 60 12.67 0.47 10.46
C MET A 60 14.15 0.10 10.22
N GLY A 61 14.70 0.46 9.06
CA GLY A 61 16.11 0.23 8.74
C GLY A 61 17.05 0.98 9.69
N TYR A 62 16.74 2.24 9.98
CA TYR A 62 17.49 3.05 10.94
C TYR A 62 17.44 2.49 12.37
N ALA A 63 16.26 2.08 12.84
CA ALA A 63 16.10 1.46 14.15
C ALA A 63 16.87 0.13 14.25
N THR A 64 16.84 -0.69 13.19
CA THR A 64 17.60 -1.95 13.14
C THR A 64 19.11 -1.69 13.25
N GLN A 65 19.61 -0.65 12.57
CA GLN A 65 21.01 -0.26 12.67
C GLN A 65 21.38 0.18 14.09
N GLN A 66 20.56 1.01 14.74
CA GLN A 66 20.80 1.44 16.13
C GLN A 66 20.75 0.28 17.14
N ALA A 67 19.84 -0.68 16.95
CA ALA A 67 19.76 -1.86 17.80
C ALA A 67 21.08 -2.67 17.74
N GLY A 68 21.67 -2.80 16.55
CA GLY A 68 22.99 -3.42 16.36
C GLY A 68 24.14 -2.70 17.06
N GLU A 69 24.00 -1.40 17.36
CA GLU A 69 24.95 -0.58 18.09
C GLU A 69 24.66 -0.54 19.62
N GLY A 70 23.70 -1.32 20.11
CA GLY A 70 23.34 -1.44 21.52
C GLY A 70 22.18 -0.54 21.99
N GLY A 71 21.54 0.19 21.07
CA GLY A 71 20.44 1.13 21.34
C GLY A 71 19.03 0.51 21.26
N ILE A 72 18.80 -0.66 21.84
CA ILE A 72 17.55 -1.45 21.64
C ILE A 72 16.28 -0.67 22.03
N SER A 73 16.24 -0.03 23.20
CA SER A 73 15.03 0.73 23.63
C SER A 73 14.76 1.99 22.78
N ALA A 74 15.82 2.68 22.32
CA ALA A 74 15.69 3.79 21.38
C ALA A 74 15.16 3.33 20.01
N SER A 75 15.51 2.11 19.61
CA SER A 75 15.05 1.47 18.38
C SER A 75 13.55 1.16 18.46
N TYR A 76 13.06 0.61 19.58
CA TYR A 76 11.63 0.37 19.78
C TYR A 76 10.81 1.66 19.78
N ASN A 77 11.25 2.72 20.46
CA ASN A 77 10.57 4.03 20.41
C ASN A 77 10.48 4.61 18.99
N THR A 78 11.54 4.43 18.19
CA THR A 78 11.57 4.86 16.78
C THR A 78 10.54 4.08 15.96
N ILE A 79 10.49 2.76 16.14
CA ILE A 79 9.53 1.89 15.43
C ILE A 79 8.10 2.22 15.85
N GLU A 80 7.83 2.43 17.14
CA GLU A 80 6.49 2.79 17.62
C GLU A 80 6.01 4.11 16.99
N THR A 81 6.87 5.14 17.01
CA THR A 81 6.58 6.45 16.44
C THR A 81 6.32 6.38 14.94
N ALA A 82 7.17 5.64 14.21
CA ALA A 82 7.02 5.44 12.78
C ALA A 82 5.74 4.66 12.43
N ALA A 83 5.43 3.61 13.19
CA ALA A 83 4.22 2.80 12.99
C ALA A 83 2.95 3.60 13.25
N ASP A 84 2.96 4.51 14.24
CA ASP A 84 1.81 5.37 14.53
C ASP A 84 1.58 6.42 13.43
N ALA A 85 2.65 7.07 12.97
CA ALA A 85 2.59 8.00 11.84
C ALA A 85 2.07 7.30 10.57
N PHE A 86 2.62 6.12 10.27
CA PHE A 86 2.21 5.32 9.12
C PHE A 86 0.75 4.88 9.19
N ASN A 87 0.30 4.38 10.35
CA ASN A 87 -1.11 4.01 10.54
C ASN A 87 -2.05 5.21 10.37
N THR A 88 -1.68 6.37 10.89
CA THR A 88 -2.48 7.60 10.77
C THR A 88 -2.63 8.01 9.31
N GLU A 89 -1.52 7.99 8.57
CA GLU A 89 -1.51 8.38 7.16
C GLU A 89 -2.29 7.39 6.28
N LEU A 90 -2.13 6.08 6.50
CA LEU A 90 -2.92 5.07 5.79
C LEU A 90 -4.42 5.19 6.04
N GLN A 91 -4.84 5.53 7.26
CA GLN A 91 -6.26 5.75 7.56
C GLN A 91 -6.80 7.00 6.83
N ARG A 92 -5.99 8.05 6.71
CA ARG A 92 -6.34 9.24 5.92
C ARG A 92 -6.49 8.87 4.45
N LEU A 93 -5.48 8.22 3.87
CA LEU A 93 -5.45 7.79 2.47
C LEU A 93 -6.60 6.83 2.14
N LYS A 94 -6.87 5.84 3.00
CA LYS A 94 -8.02 4.94 2.84
C LYS A 94 -9.34 5.71 2.79
N LYS A 95 -9.52 6.68 3.69
CA LYS A 95 -10.73 7.49 3.72
C LYS A 95 -10.89 8.35 2.45
N GLU A 96 -9.79 8.77 1.84
CA GLU A 96 -9.83 9.47 0.55
C GLU A 96 -10.09 8.51 -0.60
N TRP A 97 -9.46 7.33 -0.59
CA TRP A 97 -9.69 6.26 -1.54
C TRP A 97 -11.17 5.85 -1.57
N ASP A 98 -11.76 5.55 -0.42
CA ASP A 98 -13.14 5.06 -0.30
C ASP A 98 -14.20 6.11 -0.70
N LYS A 99 -13.81 7.37 -0.91
CA LYS A 99 -14.69 8.42 -1.45
C LYS A 99 -14.67 8.49 -2.97
N ILE A 100 -13.64 7.94 -3.62
CA ILE A 100 -13.55 7.94 -5.07
C ILE A 100 -14.69 7.07 -5.60
N ASN A 101 -15.46 7.62 -6.52
CA ASN A 101 -16.52 6.89 -7.22
C ASN A 101 -15.97 6.32 -8.53
N PRO A 102 -15.53 5.04 -8.55
CA PRO A 102 -14.85 4.47 -9.71
C PRO A 102 -15.82 4.24 -10.88
N PRO A 103 -15.35 4.34 -12.13
CA PRO A 103 -16.09 3.83 -13.27
C PRO A 103 -16.30 2.31 -13.12
N THR A 104 -17.37 1.78 -13.70
CA THR A 104 -17.80 0.39 -13.43
C THR A 104 -16.75 -0.66 -13.77
N ASN A 105 -15.97 -0.44 -14.83
CA ASN A 105 -14.87 -1.32 -15.22
C ASN A 105 -13.70 -1.32 -14.21
N GLN A 106 -13.59 -0.31 -13.36
CA GLN A 106 -12.56 -0.19 -12.32
C GLN A 106 -13.09 -0.56 -10.93
N PHE A 107 -14.40 -0.75 -10.75
CA PHE A 107 -15.01 -0.97 -9.43
C PHE A 107 -14.39 -2.15 -8.65
N GLN A 108 -14.12 -3.26 -9.31
CA GLN A 108 -13.50 -4.43 -8.66
C GLN A 108 -12.06 -4.15 -8.23
N ASN A 109 -11.26 -3.51 -9.10
CA ASN A 109 -9.90 -3.09 -8.76
C ASN A 109 -9.91 -2.07 -7.61
N HIS A 110 -10.84 -1.11 -7.65
CA HIS A 110 -11.02 -0.10 -6.62
C HIS A 110 -11.31 -0.71 -5.25
N LYS A 111 -12.24 -1.68 -5.21
CA LYS A 111 -12.56 -2.43 -4.00
C LYS A 111 -11.37 -3.25 -3.51
N CYS A 112 -10.67 -3.96 -4.40
CA CYS A 112 -9.50 -4.76 -4.05
C CYS A 112 -8.39 -3.90 -3.42
N ARG A 113 -8.12 -2.73 -3.97
CA ARG A 113 -7.14 -1.77 -3.40
C ARG A 113 -7.56 -1.20 -2.05
N SER A 114 -8.86 -1.02 -1.81
CA SER A 114 -9.37 -0.65 -0.49
C SER A 114 -9.05 -1.72 0.57
N GLU A 115 -9.11 -3.01 0.19
CA GLU A 115 -8.71 -4.14 1.05
C GLU A 115 -7.20 -4.16 1.31
N VAL A 116 -6.37 -3.74 0.34
CA VAL A 116 -4.91 -3.59 0.54
C VAL A 116 -4.62 -2.55 1.63
N PHE A 117 -5.32 -1.41 1.64
CA PHE A 117 -5.19 -0.42 2.73
C PHE A 117 -5.55 -1.02 4.09
N ASP A 118 -6.59 -1.86 4.17
CA ASP A 118 -6.97 -2.52 5.43
C ASP A 118 -5.87 -3.44 5.95
N ILE A 119 -5.20 -4.18 5.06
CA ILE A 119 -4.06 -5.04 5.42
C ILE A 119 -2.89 -4.19 5.93
N GLN A 120 -2.53 -3.11 5.23
CA GLN A 120 -1.44 -2.22 5.62
C GLN A 120 -1.73 -1.53 6.97
N ILE A 121 -2.96 -1.08 7.22
CA ILE A 121 -3.39 -0.50 8.49
C ILE A 121 -3.28 -1.54 9.62
N LYS A 122 -3.70 -2.78 9.37
CA LYS A 122 -3.58 -3.87 10.35
C LYS A 122 -2.12 -4.18 10.67
N TYR A 123 -1.24 -4.14 9.67
CA TYR A 123 0.20 -4.29 9.84
C TYR A 123 0.78 -3.17 10.72
N ALA A 124 0.52 -1.91 10.39
CA ALA A 124 1.02 -0.76 11.15
C ALA A 124 0.58 -0.81 12.62
N LYS A 125 -0.68 -1.19 12.89
CA LYS A 125 -1.19 -1.39 14.26
C LYS A 125 -0.47 -2.50 15.03
N LYS A 126 -0.12 -3.61 14.36
CA LYS A 126 0.62 -4.71 14.98
C LYS A 126 2.07 -4.30 15.29
N MET A 127 2.74 -3.64 14.35
CA MET A 127 4.10 -3.12 14.55
C MET A 127 4.17 -2.14 15.71
N ARG A 128 3.20 -1.22 15.81
CA ARG A 128 3.09 -0.29 16.94
C ARG A 128 2.97 -1.05 18.27
N LYS A 129 2.10 -2.06 18.35
CA LYS A 129 1.92 -2.86 19.58
C LYS A 129 3.17 -3.64 19.94
N ALA A 130 3.83 -4.25 18.97
CA ALA A 130 5.07 -5.00 19.18
C ALA A 130 6.18 -4.08 19.69
N ALA A 131 6.32 -2.89 19.11
CA ALA A 131 7.27 -1.88 19.56
C ALA A 131 6.98 -1.39 20.98
N ALA A 132 5.73 -1.06 21.29
CA ALA A 132 5.32 -0.59 22.62
C ALA A 132 5.46 -1.66 23.72
N SER A 133 5.51 -2.94 23.34
CA SER A 133 5.73 -4.06 24.27
C SER A 133 7.17 -4.56 24.29
N GLU A 134 8.05 -3.97 23.46
CA GLU A 134 9.43 -4.43 23.23
C GLU A 134 9.51 -5.94 22.89
N ASP A 135 8.46 -6.46 22.26
CA ASP A 135 8.27 -7.89 21.97
C ASP A 135 8.70 -8.19 20.54
N LEU A 136 9.89 -8.77 20.42
CA LEU A 136 10.50 -9.14 19.15
C LEU A 136 9.69 -10.21 18.41
N ASP A 137 9.10 -11.16 19.14
CA ASP A 137 8.33 -12.26 18.56
C ASP A 137 7.04 -11.73 17.91
N LEU A 138 6.44 -10.68 18.49
CA LEU A 138 5.30 -9.97 17.88
C LEU A 138 5.69 -9.16 16.64
N MET A 139 6.93 -8.68 16.54
CA MET A 139 7.42 -8.02 15.33
C MET A 139 7.60 -9.04 14.19
N GLU A 140 8.17 -10.20 14.49
CA GLU A 140 8.35 -11.28 13.50
C GLU A 140 7.02 -11.89 13.02
N ALA A 141 5.98 -11.86 13.87
CA ALA A 141 4.63 -12.37 13.56
C ALA A 141 3.67 -11.32 12.92
N SER A 142 4.16 -10.13 12.58
CA SER A 142 3.37 -9.12 11.88
C SER A 142 3.10 -9.54 10.42
N PRO A 143 1.94 -9.16 9.82
CA PRO A 143 1.59 -9.48 8.43
C PRO A 143 2.81 -9.20 7.56
N SER A 144 3.32 -10.21 6.87
CA SER A 144 4.53 -9.97 6.11
C SER A 144 4.19 -9.06 4.94
N THR A 145 5.21 -8.42 4.39
CA THR A 145 5.09 -7.72 3.10
C THR A 145 4.46 -8.63 2.03
N GLU A 146 4.52 -9.96 2.18
CA GLU A 146 3.89 -10.93 1.29
C GLU A 146 2.36 -10.90 1.35
N ASP A 147 1.72 -10.71 2.51
CA ASP A 147 0.25 -10.58 2.60
C ASP A 147 -0.24 -9.37 1.77
N VAL A 148 0.52 -8.27 1.81
CA VAL A 148 0.24 -7.07 1.03
C VAL A 148 0.48 -7.34 -0.46
N LEU A 149 1.60 -7.96 -0.82
CA LEU A 149 1.96 -8.25 -2.21
C LEU A 149 1.01 -9.26 -2.86
N GLU A 150 0.65 -10.33 -2.17
CA GLU A 150 -0.34 -11.32 -2.61
C GLU A 150 -1.67 -10.64 -2.89
N LYS A 151 -2.12 -9.77 -1.97
CA LYS A 151 -3.37 -9.03 -2.21
C LYS A 151 -3.26 -8.05 -3.37
N MET A 152 -2.11 -7.41 -3.55
CA MET A 152 -1.88 -6.51 -4.68
C MET A 152 -1.89 -7.25 -6.03
N ASP A 153 -1.36 -8.48 -6.08
CA ASP A 153 -1.37 -9.34 -7.27
C ASP A 153 -2.80 -9.79 -7.62
N GLU A 154 -3.66 -10.01 -6.63
CA GLU A 154 -5.10 -10.26 -6.87
C GLU A 154 -5.83 -9.06 -7.49
N CYS A 155 -5.29 -7.85 -7.32
CA CYS A 155 -5.93 -6.63 -7.83
C CYS A 155 -5.57 -6.32 -9.30
N THR A 156 -4.57 -7.00 -9.90
CA THR A 156 -4.11 -6.78 -11.29
C THR A 156 -4.70 -7.75 -12.29
#